data_AF-A0A1X0RM42-F1
#
_entry.id   AF-A0A1X0RM42-F1
#
_cell.length_a   1.000
_cell.length_b   1.000
_cell.length_c   1.000
_cell.angle_alpha   90.00
_cell.angle_beta   90.00
_cell.angle_gamma   90.00
#
_symmetry.space_group_name_H-M   'P 1'
#
loop_
_entity.id
_entity.type
_entity.pdbx_description
1 polymer ?
#
loop_
_entity_poly.entity_id
_entity_poly.type
_entity_poly.pdbx_seq_one_letter_code
_entity_poly.pdbx_strand_id
1 'polypeptide(L)'
;MNFRIQEYINKNFFKEVWLSLVNYSRDRARAQLIIEYRELINRHLNGYLAIINYQRPNFVFAQQSAIIEGTKIYTAYANNVHLRFGQHLRRAVNALLNIRQRIVDLR
;
A
#
# COMPACT_ATOMS: atom_id res chain seq x y z
N MET A 1 9.23 -8.38 -13.78
CA MET A 1 9.39 -8.50 -12.31
C MET A 1 7.99 -8.48 -11.71
N ASN A 2 7.58 -9.52 -10.98
CA ASN A 2 6.20 -9.59 -10.44
C ASN A 2 6.19 -8.92 -9.05
N PHE A 3 5.55 -7.77 -8.92
CA PHE A 3 5.52 -7.01 -7.66
C PHE A 3 4.66 -7.74 -6.63
N ARG A 4 5.29 -8.36 -5.64
CA ARG A 4 4.61 -9.09 -4.57
C ARG A 4 4.17 -8.16 -3.47
N ILE A 5 3.12 -7.38 -3.73
CA ILE A 5 2.56 -6.41 -2.79
C ILE A 5 2.30 -7.01 -1.39
N GLN A 6 1.98 -8.29 -1.32
CA GLN A 6 1.71 -9.04 -0.08
C GLN A 6 2.88 -9.01 0.90
N GLU A 7 4.12 -9.01 0.39
CA GLU A 7 5.34 -8.99 1.21
C GLU A 7 5.57 -7.60 1.86
N TYR A 8 4.90 -6.57 1.35
CA TYR A 8 5.02 -5.19 1.80
C TYR A 8 3.79 -4.69 2.58
N ILE A 9 2.66 -5.40 2.59
CA ILE A 9 1.47 -4.98 3.35
C ILE A 9 1.66 -5.30 4.84
N ASN A 10 2.43 -4.46 5.53
CA ASN A 10 2.61 -4.55 6.96
C ASN A 10 2.86 -3.16 7.56
N LYS A 11 2.72 -3.07 8.89
CA LYS A 11 2.86 -1.81 9.64
C LYS A 11 4.23 -1.14 9.41
N ASN A 12 5.31 -1.91 9.29
CA ASN A 12 6.66 -1.36 9.15
C ASN A 12 6.88 -0.73 7.77
N PHE A 13 6.36 -1.37 6.71
CA PHE A 13 6.38 -0.76 5.39
C PHE A 13 5.58 0.55 5.36
N PHE A 14 4.36 0.56 5.92
CA PHE A 14 3.54 1.78 5.95
C PHE A 14 4.13 2.88 6.83
N LYS A 15 4.88 2.56 7.88
CA LYS A 15 5.70 3.53 8.62
C LYS A 15 6.74 4.20 7.71
N GLU A 16 7.48 3.43 6.93
CA GLU A 16 8.49 3.96 6.01
C GLU A 16 7.88 4.78 4.87
N VAL A 17 6.69 4.38 4.39
CA VAL A 17 5.89 5.17 3.45
C VAL A 17 5.54 6.52 4.08
N TRP A 18 4.95 6.52 5.29
CA TRP A 18 4.60 7.78 5.98
C TRP A 18 5.81 8.70 6.17
N LEU A 19 6.93 8.15 6.64
CA LEU A 19 8.17 8.90 6.81
C LEU A 19 8.71 9.46 5.49
N SER A 20 8.32 8.94 4.33
CA SER A 20 8.80 9.41 3.01
C SER A 20 8.03 10.63 2.52
N LEU A 21 6.82 10.79 3.05
CA LEU A 21 5.90 11.88 2.73
C LEU A 21 6.13 13.12 3.61
N VAL A 22 7.03 13.07 4.59
CA VAL A 22 7.38 14.22 5.43
C VAL A 22 8.85 14.57 5.29
N ASN A 23 9.19 15.85 5.44
CA ASN A 23 10.56 16.30 5.57
C ASN A 23 11.00 16.05 7.02
N TYR A 24 11.91 15.09 7.17
CA TYR A 24 12.47 14.67 8.45
C TYR A 24 13.88 14.13 8.24
N SER A 25 14.81 14.50 9.14
CA SER A 25 16.19 14.02 9.14
C SER A 25 16.23 12.57 9.59
N ARG A 26 16.40 11.65 8.63
CA ARG A 26 16.40 10.22 8.91
C ARG A 26 17.74 9.70 9.41
N ASP A 27 17.68 8.85 10.42
CA ASP A 27 18.81 8.02 10.80
C ASP A 27 19.07 6.92 9.76
N ARG A 28 20.34 6.50 9.69
CA ARG A 28 20.76 5.36 8.85
C ARG A 28 20.05 4.09 9.34
N ALA A 29 19.30 3.46 8.44
CA ALA A 29 18.69 2.16 8.73
C ALA A 29 19.78 1.10 8.90
N ARG A 30 19.63 0.23 9.91
CA ARG A 30 20.54 -0.90 10.15
C ARG A 30 19.96 -2.24 9.68
N ALA A 31 18.63 -2.37 9.66
CA ALA A 31 17.96 -3.59 9.23
C ALA A 31 17.83 -3.64 7.70
N GLN A 32 18.29 -4.73 7.09
CA GLN A 32 18.27 -4.95 5.64
C GLN A 32 16.88 -4.76 5.02
N LEU A 33 15.84 -5.30 5.68
CA LEU A 33 14.46 -5.15 5.23
C LEU A 33 13.99 -3.69 5.15
N ILE A 34 14.42 -2.84 6.09
CA ILE A 34 14.08 -1.41 6.09
C ILE A 34 14.82 -0.68 4.97
N ILE A 35 16.05 -1.09 4.65
CA ILE A 35 16.81 -0.56 3.52
C ILE A 35 16.06 -0.88 2.22
N GLU A 36 15.64 -2.13 2.03
CA GLU A 36 14.87 -2.57 0.85
C GLU A 36 13.55 -1.80 0.70
N TYR A 37 12.82 -1.58 1.81
CA TYR A 37 11.61 -0.75 1.79
C TYR A 37 11.89 0.67 1.33
N ARG A 38 12.95 1.29 1.86
CA ARG A 38 13.32 2.66 1.50
C ARG A 38 13.74 2.77 0.03
N GLU A 39 14.51 1.81 -0.48
CA GLU A 39 14.91 1.80 -1.89
C GLU A 39 13.70 1.69 -2.83
N LEU A 40 12.79 0.77 -2.52
CA LEU A 40 11.55 0.60 -3.28
C LEU A 40 10.71 1.88 -3.27
N ILE A 41 10.49 2.47 -2.09
CA ILE A 41 9.71 3.70 -1.94
C ILE A 41 10.36 4.85 -2.70
N ASN A 42 11.66 5.06 -2.52
CA ASN A 42 12.39 6.16 -3.15
C ASN A 42 12.39 6.08 -4.68
N ARG A 43 12.37 4.87 -5.25
CA ARG A 43 12.24 4.65 -6.69
C ARG A 43 10.96 5.26 -7.28
N HIS A 44 9.89 5.31 -6.49
CA HIS A 44 8.57 5.78 -6.94
C HIS A 44 8.14 7.11 -6.31
N LEU A 45 8.81 7.55 -5.24
CA LEU A 45 8.42 8.70 -4.43
C LEU A 45 8.30 9.99 -5.25
N ASN A 46 9.32 10.34 -6.04
CA ASN A 46 9.31 11.59 -6.79
C ASN A 46 8.18 11.64 -7.83
N GLY A 47 7.93 10.51 -8.52
CA GLY A 47 6.82 10.40 -9.47
C GLY A 47 5.46 10.53 -8.77
N TYR A 48 5.30 9.88 -7.62
CA TYR A 48 4.09 10.00 -6.81
C TYR A 48 3.85 11.46 -6.38
N LEU A 49 4.85 12.11 -5.76
CA LEU A 49 4.77 13.49 -5.29
C LEU A 49 4.38 14.47 -6.41
N ALA A 50 4.94 14.27 -7.61
CA ALA A 50 4.64 15.09 -8.78
C ALA A 50 3.20 14.88 -9.27
N ILE A 51 2.73 13.63 -9.39
CA ILE A 51 1.38 13.30 -9.88
C ILE A 51 0.30 13.94 -9.00
N ILE A 52 0.49 13.91 -7.68
CA ILE A 52 -0.50 14.45 -6.73
C ILE A 52 -0.21 15.89 -6.28
N ASN A 53 0.80 16.54 -6.90
CA ASN A 53 1.27 17.88 -6.53
C ASN A 53 1.47 18.06 -5.01
N TYR A 54 2.10 17.08 -4.37
CA TYR A 54 2.24 17.04 -2.92
C TYR A 54 3.58 17.60 -2.47
N GLN A 55 3.51 18.67 -1.66
CA GLN A 55 4.67 19.24 -0.99
C GLN A 55 4.81 18.61 0.40
N ARG A 56 5.98 18.05 0.67
CA ARG A 56 6.26 17.40 1.95
C ARG A 56 6.32 18.44 3.08
N PRO A 57 5.51 18.30 4.14
CA PRO A 57 5.58 19.19 5.29
C PRO A 57 6.80 18.85 6.16
N ASN A 58 7.34 19.85 6.85
CA ASN A 58 8.32 19.62 7.93
C ASN A 58 7.60 19.06 9.15
N PHE A 59 8.09 17.96 9.72
CA PHE A 59 7.41 17.30 10.82
C PHE A 59 8.39 16.90 11.93
N VAL A 60 8.34 17.62 13.06
CA VAL A 60 9.27 17.45 14.19
C VAL A 60 9.15 16.07 14.83
N PHE A 61 7.93 15.54 14.96
CA PHE A 61 7.65 14.25 15.60
C PHE A 61 7.39 13.13 14.58
N ALA A 62 8.13 13.13 13.46
CA ALA A 62 7.87 12.24 12.33
C ALA A 62 7.92 10.76 12.72
N GLN A 63 8.88 10.35 13.55
CA GLN A 63 8.99 8.97 14.01
C GLN A 63 7.77 8.53 14.83
N GLN A 64 7.31 9.36 15.77
CA GLN A 64 6.15 9.05 16.63
C GLN A 64 4.86 9.00 15.80
N SER A 65 4.68 9.98 14.92
CA SER A 65 3.55 10.01 13.99
C SER A 65 3.55 8.80 13.05
N ALA A 66 4.71 8.38 12.54
CA ALA A 66 4.80 7.20 11.69
C ALA A 66 4.27 5.94 12.37
N ILE A 67 4.51 5.77 13.67
CA ILE A 67 4.01 4.61 14.42
C ILE A 67 2.47 4.57 14.39
N ILE A 68 1.84 5.72 14.62
CA ILE A 68 0.39 5.87 14.68
C ILE A 68 -0.19 5.77 13.27
N GLU A 69 0.28 6.59 12.34
CA GLU A 69 -0.26 6.70 10.99
C GLU A 69 0.01 5.44 10.16
N GLY A 70 1.20 4.85 10.25
CA GLY A 70 1.49 3.57 9.61
C GLY A 70 0.56 2.44 10.10
N THR A 71 0.18 2.46 11.38
CA THR A 71 -0.81 1.52 11.93
C THR A 71 -2.21 1.79 11.40
N LYS A 72 -2.65 3.06 11.37
CA LYS A 72 -3.96 3.44 10.81
C LYS A 72 -4.10 3.03 9.35
N ILE A 73 -3.07 3.29 8.53
CA ILE A 73 -3.06 2.92 7.10
C ILE A 73 -3.19 1.39 6.94
N TYR A 74 -2.39 0.63 7.69
CA TYR A 74 -2.47 -0.83 7.67
C TYR A 74 -3.86 -1.34 8.09
N THR A 75 -4.42 -0.81 9.18
CA THR A 75 -5.74 -1.21 9.67
C THR A 75 -6.84 -0.86 8.67
N ALA A 76 -6.80 0.33 8.07
CA ALA A 76 -7.76 0.73 7.04
C ALA A 76 -7.68 -0.18 5.80
N TYR A 77 -6.47 -0.57 5.39
CA TYR A 77 -6.27 -1.54 4.32
C TYR A 77 -6.86 -2.91 4.68
N ALA A 78 -6.48 -3.46 5.83
CA ALA A 78 -6.92 -4.78 6.29
C ALA A 78 -8.45 -4.84 6.44
N ASN A 79 -9.05 -3.80 7.01
CA ASN A 79 -10.50 -3.70 7.16
C ASN A 79 -11.21 -3.60 5.81
N ASN A 80 -10.70 -2.80 4.86
CA ASN A 80 -11.30 -2.72 3.53
C ASN A 80 -11.23 -4.07 2.80
N VAL A 81 -10.10 -4.76 2.86
CA VAL A 81 -9.97 -6.11 2.29
C VAL A 81 -10.99 -7.05 2.93
N HIS A 82 -11.05 -7.10 4.26
CA HIS A 82 -11.96 -7.98 4.98
C HIS A 82 -13.45 -7.70 4.67
N LEU A 83 -13.86 -6.44 4.75
CA LEU A 83 -15.26 -6.02 4.56
C LEU A 83 -15.72 -6.19 3.11
N ARG A 84 -14.84 -5.97 2.13
CA ARG A 84 -15.20 -6.00 0.71
C ARG A 84 -14.90 -7.32 0.03
N PHE A 85 -14.16 -8.23 0.67
CA PHE A 85 -13.80 -9.52 0.09
C PHE A 85 -15.03 -10.29 -0.39
N GLY A 86 -16.06 -10.42 0.44
CA GLY A 86 -17.29 -11.12 0.06
C GLY A 86 -18.00 -10.49 -1.15
N GLN A 87 -18.01 -9.17 -1.25
CA GLN A 87 -18.60 -8.46 -2.40
C GLN A 87 -17.76 -8.65 -3.67
N HIS A 88 -16.43 -8.59 -3.56
CA HIS A 88 -15.53 -8.85 -4.67
C HIS A 88 -15.64 -10.30 -5.16
N LEU A 89 -15.69 -11.26 -4.24
CA LEU A 89 -15.90 -12.67 -4.55
C LEU A 89 -17.23 -12.89 -5.26
N ARG A 90 -18.32 -12.31 -4.74
CA ARG A 90 -19.64 -12.39 -5.37
C ARG A 90 -19.63 -11.83 -6.80
N ARG A 91 -19.02 -10.67 -7.01
CA ARG A 91 -18.89 -10.08 -8.36
C ARG A 91 -18.09 -10.98 -9.30
N ALA A 92 -16.97 -11.54 -8.84
CA ALA A 92 -16.14 -12.43 -9.64
C ALA A 92 -16.89 -13.72 -10.02
N VAL A 93 -17.54 -14.37 -9.05
CA VAL A 93 -18.35 -15.58 -9.28
C VAL A 93 -19.48 -15.28 -10.26
N ASN A 94 -20.23 -14.18 -10.07
CA ASN A 94 -21.30 -13.81 -10.99
C ASN A 94 -20.80 -13.57 -12.41
N ALA A 95 -19.67 -12.89 -12.58
CA ALA A 95 -19.08 -12.67 -13.90
C ALA A 95 -18.67 -13.99 -14.57
N LEU A 96 -18.00 -14.89 -13.83
CA LEU A 96 -17.55 -16.18 -14.34
C LEU A 96 -18.71 -17.11 -14.70
N LEU A 97 -19.76 -17.16 -13.86
CA LEU A 97 -20.96 -17.95 -14.14
C LEU A 97 -21.75 -17.40 -15.33
N ASN A 98 -21.86 -16.07 -15.46
CA ASN A 98 -22.53 -15.45 -16.60
C ASN A 98 -21.77 -15.71 -17.92
N ILE A 99 -20.43 -15.68 -17.89
CA ILE A 99 -19.60 -16.08 -19.03
C ILE A 99 -19.85 -17.55 -19.40
N ARG A 100 -19.88 -18.46 -18.41
CA ARG A 100 -20.17 -19.88 -18.67
C ARG A 100 -21.55 -20.09 -19.26
N GLN A 101 -22.57 -19.40 -18.75
CA GLN A 101 -23.93 -19.49 -19.27
C GLN A 101 -23.99 -19.04 -20.73
N ARG A 102 -23.39 -17.90 -21.06
CA ARG A 102 -23.30 -17.42 -22.45
C ARG A 102 -22.61 -18.40 -23.40
N ILE A 103 -21.59 -19.12 -22.94
CA ILE A 103 -20.91 -20.15 -23.75
C ILE A 103 -21.83 -21.35 -24.00
N VAL A 104 -22.65 -21.73 -23.01
CA VAL A 104 -23.66 -22.79 -23.17
C VAL A 104 -24.75 -22.36 -24.13
N ASP A 105 -25.26 -21.13 -24.02
CA ASP A 105 -26.35 -20.61 -24.86
C ASP A 105 -25.93 -20.40 -26.33
N LEU A 106 -24.62 -20.36 -26.63
CA LEU A 106 -24.06 -20.23 -27.98
C LEU A 106 -23.77 -21.58 -28.65
N ARG A 107 -23.94 -22.71 -27.95
CA ARG A 107 -23.78 -24.07 -28.48
C ARG A 107 -25.12 -24.69 -28.79
#